data_AF-A0A2V8MVZ5-F1
#
_entry.id   AF-A0A2V8MVZ5-F1
#
_cell.length_a   1.000
_cell.length_b   1.000
_cell.length_c   1.000
_cell.angle_alpha   90.00
_cell.angle_beta   90.00
_cell.angle_gamma   90.00
#
_symmetry.space_group_name_H-M   'P 1'
#
loop_
_entity.id
_entity.type
_entity.pdbx_description
1 polymer ?
#
loop_
_entity_poly.entity_id
_entity_poly.type
_entity_poly.pdbx_seq_one_letter_code
_entity_poly.pdbx_strand_id
1 'polypeptide(L)'
;MLPSMELATEDHSGLIGECDRDYGCIYMNTLSWRTPTTPLPMEINPRKVFERMFGQGSNAAERLARKQQDRSILDGFVQQTSALQKKLGPRDRNTMNDYLESVREIERRIQKTGIEQTDVDVAVPPTPAGIPYSYEDHVKLMYDLVVLGFQA
;
A
#
# COMPACT_ATOMS: atom_id res chain seq x y z
N MET A 1 4.08 -0.70 -13.37
CA MET A 1 3.45 -1.75 -12.53
C MET A 1 3.35 -1.28 -11.09
N LEU A 2 2.14 -1.16 -10.52
CA LEU A 2 1.96 -0.96 -9.07
C LEU A 2 2.41 -2.26 -8.38
N PRO A 3 2.90 -2.21 -7.13
CA PRO A 3 3.10 -3.44 -6.36
C PRO A 3 1.79 -4.22 -6.26
N SER A 4 1.89 -5.55 -6.31
CA SER A 4 0.75 -6.44 -6.08
C SER A 4 0.09 -6.10 -4.75
N MET A 5 -1.23 -5.88 -4.77
CA MET A 5 -2.04 -5.62 -3.59
C MET A 5 -3.04 -6.76 -3.42
N GLU A 6 -3.16 -7.27 -2.19
CA GLU A 6 -4.19 -8.23 -1.83
C GLU A 6 -5.37 -7.49 -1.19
N LEU A 7 -6.58 -7.74 -1.69
CA LEU A 7 -7.81 -7.10 -1.26
C LEU A 7 -8.71 -8.14 -0.61
N ALA A 8 -9.43 -7.74 0.44
CA ALA A 8 -10.40 -8.58 1.12
C ALA A 8 -11.60 -7.74 1.58
N THR A 9 -12.68 -8.42 1.98
CA THR A 9 -13.90 -7.78 2.50
C THR A 9 -14.17 -8.15 3.95
N GLU A 10 -13.66 -9.29 4.41
CA GLU A 10 -13.92 -9.79 5.74
C GLU A 10 -12.72 -9.60 6.68
N ASP A 11 -13.00 -9.08 7.87
CA ASP A 11 -12.01 -8.97 8.92
C ASP A 11 -11.97 -10.26 9.75
N HIS A 12 -10.88 -10.99 9.59
CA HIS A 12 -10.61 -12.23 10.32
C HIS A 12 -9.67 -12.00 11.52
N SER A 13 -9.37 -10.74 11.87
CA SER A 13 -8.53 -10.40 13.02
C SER A 13 -9.13 -10.83 14.36
N GLY A 14 -10.47 -10.95 14.44
CA GLY A 14 -11.17 -11.47 15.61
C GLY A 14 -10.97 -12.98 15.84
N LEU A 15 -10.47 -13.71 14.84
CA LEU A 15 -10.22 -15.15 14.89
C LEU A 15 -8.74 -15.47 15.15
N ILE A 16 -7.93 -14.46 15.47
CA ILE A 16 -6.50 -14.66 15.81
C ILE A 16 -6.42 -15.53 17.07
N GLY A 17 -5.99 -16.78 16.87
CA GLY A 17 -5.86 -17.80 17.92
C GLY A 17 -6.87 -18.95 17.81
N GLU A 18 -7.88 -18.86 16.93
CA GLU A 18 -8.82 -19.97 16.63
C GLU A 18 -8.33 -20.87 15.49
N CYS A 19 -7.20 -20.52 14.88
CA CYS A 19 -6.61 -21.26 13.78
C CYS A 19 -6.13 -22.64 14.23
N ASP A 20 -6.18 -23.61 13.31
CA ASP A 20 -5.76 -24.99 13.58
C ASP A 20 -4.34 -25.03 14.16
N ARG A 21 -4.08 -25.93 15.10
CA ARG A 21 -2.76 -26.04 15.75
C ARG A 21 -1.65 -26.31 14.74
N ASP A 22 -1.99 -26.95 13.62
CA ASP A 22 -1.07 -27.32 12.56
C ASP A 22 -0.90 -26.24 11.47
N TYR A 23 -1.79 -25.21 11.42
CA TYR A 23 -1.74 -24.12 10.45
C TYR A 23 -1.91 -22.74 11.11
N GLY A 24 -0.89 -21.88 11.01
CA GLY A 24 -0.94 -20.54 11.57
C GLY A 24 -1.99 -19.64 10.91
N CYS A 25 -2.56 -18.70 11.69
CA CYS A 25 -3.55 -17.71 11.24
C CYS A 25 -3.12 -16.83 10.06
N ILE A 26 -1.82 -16.81 9.75
CA ILE A 26 -1.28 -16.15 8.57
C ILE A 26 -1.89 -16.70 7.27
N TYR A 27 -2.25 -17.99 7.22
CA TYR A 27 -2.83 -18.60 6.02
C TYR A 27 -4.33 -18.35 5.85
N MET A 28 -5.02 -17.95 6.92
CA MET A 28 -6.41 -17.47 6.82
C MET A 28 -6.46 -16.03 6.29
N ASN A 29 -5.45 -15.22 6.63
CA ASN A 29 -5.43 -13.78 6.37
C ASN A 29 -4.45 -13.37 5.26
N THR A 30 -3.91 -14.36 4.52
CA THR A 30 -3.01 -14.11 3.40
C THR A 30 -3.10 -15.26 2.41
N LEU A 31 -3.63 -14.96 1.22
CA LEU A 31 -3.62 -15.85 0.06
C LEU A 31 -2.47 -15.51 -0.89
N SER A 32 -2.03 -14.25 -0.91
CA SER A 32 -1.02 -13.76 -1.86
C SER A 32 0.31 -13.44 -1.16
N TRP A 33 1.41 -13.85 -1.80
CA TRP A 33 2.75 -13.70 -1.27
C TRP A 33 3.65 -13.03 -2.29
N ARG A 34 4.34 -11.96 -1.88
CA ARG A 34 5.29 -11.24 -2.75
C ARG A 34 6.54 -12.08 -3.00
N THR A 35 6.97 -12.83 -2.00
CA THR A 35 8.07 -13.80 -2.06
C THR A 35 7.66 -15.04 -1.27
N PRO A 36 8.37 -16.18 -1.37
CA PRO A 36 8.05 -17.38 -0.60
C PRO A 36 7.98 -17.18 0.93
N THR A 37 8.50 -16.06 1.45
CA THR A 37 8.55 -15.75 2.87
C THR A 37 7.95 -14.39 3.22
N THR A 38 7.44 -13.61 2.26
CA THR A 38 6.82 -12.31 2.51
C THR A 38 5.33 -12.29 2.13
N PRO A 39 4.42 -12.30 3.11
CA PRO A 39 2.98 -12.23 2.84
C PRO A 39 2.59 -10.85 2.32
N LEU A 40 1.55 -10.77 1.51
CA LEU A 40 0.86 -9.51 1.22
C LEU A 40 -0.28 -9.34 2.22
N PRO A 41 -0.30 -8.24 3.01
CA PRO A 41 -1.39 -8.02 3.93
C PRO A 41 -2.67 -7.73 3.14
N MET A 42 -3.72 -8.49 3.42
CA MET A 42 -5.07 -8.22 2.93
C MET A 42 -5.50 -6.81 3.39
N GLU A 43 -5.90 -5.97 2.43
CA GLU A 43 -6.48 -4.67 2.73
C GLU A 43 -8.01 -4.74 2.63
N ILE A 44 -8.66 -4.53 3.77
CA ILE A 44 -10.13 -4.53 3.88
C ILE A 44 -10.72 -3.13 3.80
N ASN A 45 -9.93 -2.07 4.00
CA ASN A 45 -10.43 -0.72 4.08
C ASN A 45 -10.40 -0.03 2.70
N PRO A 46 -11.56 0.25 2.08
CA PRO A 46 -11.63 0.86 0.75
C PRO A 46 -10.90 2.21 0.66
N ARG A 47 -10.90 3.00 1.75
CA ARG A 47 -10.14 4.26 1.79
C ARG A 47 -8.64 4.01 1.63
N LYS A 48 -8.09 3.04 2.36
CA LYS A 48 -6.65 2.72 2.26
C LYS A 48 -6.29 2.20 0.88
N VAL A 49 -7.13 1.39 0.26
CA VAL A 49 -6.96 0.94 -1.13
C VAL A 49 -6.92 2.13 -2.09
N PHE A 50 -7.91 3.02 -1.99
CA PHE A 50 -7.99 4.25 -2.79
C PHE A 50 -6.74 5.13 -2.62
N GLU A 51 -6.35 5.41 -1.37
CA GLU A 51 -5.18 6.23 -1.06
C GLU A 51 -3.87 5.62 -1.58
N ARG A 52 -3.77 4.28 -1.60
CA ARG A 52 -2.62 3.58 -2.18
C ARG A 52 -2.56 3.70 -3.71
N MET A 53 -3.71 3.77 -4.39
CA MET A 53 -3.77 3.92 -5.86
C MET A 53 -3.60 5.37 -6.30
N PHE A 54 -4.32 6.30 -5.67
CA PHE A 54 -4.46 7.68 -6.14
C PHE A 54 -3.77 8.73 -5.25
N GLY A 55 -3.30 8.35 -4.05
CA GLY A 55 -2.70 9.26 -3.07
C GLY A 55 -3.69 9.79 -2.04
N GLN A 56 -3.17 10.33 -0.94
CA GLN A 56 -3.95 10.86 0.18
C GLN A 56 -4.44 12.28 -0.08
N GLY A 57 -5.69 12.57 0.24
CA GLY A 57 -6.28 13.91 0.09
C GLY A 57 -7.70 13.86 -0.45
N SER A 58 -8.51 14.83 -0.03
CA SER A 58 -9.94 14.88 -0.35
C SER A 58 -10.19 15.37 -1.78
N ASN A 59 -9.24 16.11 -2.33
CA ASN A 59 -9.26 16.66 -3.68
C ASN A 59 -7.88 16.56 -4.35
N ALA A 60 -7.82 16.85 -5.65
CA ALA A 60 -6.59 16.71 -6.42
C ALA A 60 -5.46 17.64 -5.93
N ALA A 61 -5.78 18.86 -5.50
CA ALA A 61 -4.78 19.82 -5.00
C ALA A 61 -4.14 19.35 -3.69
N GLU A 62 -4.96 18.83 -2.76
CA GLU A 62 -4.47 18.22 -1.52
C GLU A 62 -3.59 17.00 -1.78
N ARG A 63 -4.01 16.14 -2.74
CA ARG A 63 -3.21 14.97 -3.15
C ARG A 63 -1.85 15.37 -3.69
N LEU A 64 -1.81 16.40 -4.53
CA LEU A 64 -0.55 16.92 -5.07
C LEU A 64 0.34 17.53 -3.98
N ALA A 65 -0.23 18.32 -3.08
CA ALA A 65 0.51 18.95 -1.99
C ALA A 65 1.15 17.92 -1.04
N ARG A 66 0.37 16.92 -0.60
CA ARG A 66 0.89 15.83 0.25
C ARG A 66 2.01 15.07 -0.42
N LYS A 67 1.84 14.78 -1.70
CA LYS A 67 2.84 14.07 -2.49
C LYS A 67 4.17 14.83 -2.61
N GLN A 68 4.12 16.15 -2.77
CA GLN A 68 5.32 16.99 -2.77
C GLN A 68 6.01 16.98 -1.41
N GLN A 69 5.23 17.03 -0.33
CA GLN A 69 5.74 16.92 1.04
C GLN A 69 6.40 15.56 1.29
N ASP A 70 5.75 14.46 0.93
CA ASP A 70 6.29 13.10 1.09
C ASP A 70 7.62 12.94 0.35
N ARG A 71 7.71 13.46 -0.88
CA ARG A 71 8.95 13.45 -1.65
C ARG A 71 10.08 14.20 -0.94
N SER A 72 9.81 15.39 -0.40
CA SER A 72 10.81 16.18 0.34
C SER A 72 11.33 15.44 1.59
N ILE A 73 10.44 14.77 2.31
CA ILE A 73 10.80 13.95 3.48
C ILE A 73 11.69 12.77 3.08
N LEU A 74 11.33 12.07 2.00
CA LEU A 74 12.09 10.93 1.48
C LEU A 74 13.48 11.34 0.98
N ASP A 75 13.58 12.46 0.26
CA ASP A 75 14.85 13.03 -0.19
C ASP A 75 15.79 13.29 1.00
N GLY A 76 15.28 13.84 2.11
CA GLY A 76 16.04 14.05 3.34
C GLY A 76 16.47 12.74 4.01
N PHE A 77 15.60 11.74 4.03
CA PHE A 77 15.87 10.44 4.63
C PHE A 77 16.94 9.63 3.87
N VAL A 78 16.91 9.66 2.53
CA VAL A 78 17.90 8.98 1.68
C VAL A 78 19.31 9.52 1.91
N GLN A 79 19.45 10.84 2.10
CA GLN A 79 20.75 11.45 2.41
C GLN A 79 21.31 10.97 3.75
N GLN A 80 20.47 10.93 4.78
CA GLN A 80 20.87 10.49 6.13
C GLN A 80 21.22 9.00 6.18
N THR A 81 20.43 8.16 5.52
CA THR A 81 20.67 6.71 5.48
C THR A 81 21.94 6.37 4.70
N SER A 82 22.23 7.07 3.61
CA SER A 82 23.48 6.92 2.85
C SER A 82 24.72 7.25 3.71
N ALA A 83 24.63 8.25 4.59
CA ALA A 83 25.69 8.57 5.53
C ALA A 83 25.84 7.50 6.64
N LEU A 84 24.73 6.93 7.11
CA LEU A 84 24.71 5.89 8.13
C LEU A 84 25.27 4.56 7.62
N GLN A 85 24.91 4.13 6.40
CA GLN A 85 25.42 2.89 5.81
C GLN A 85 26.95 2.82 5.75
N LYS A 86 27.61 3.97 5.53
CA LYS A 86 29.08 4.06 5.54
C LYS A 86 29.70 3.71 6.90
N LYS A 87 28.96 3.92 7.99
CA LYS A 87 29.41 3.69 9.38
C LYS A 87 29.03 2.30 9.92
N LEU A 88 28.06 1.63 9.30
CA LEU A 88 27.58 0.31 9.73
C LEU A 88 28.50 -0.82 9.28
N GLY A 89 28.57 -1.88 10.09
CA GLY A 89 29.23 -3.14 9.74
C GLY A 89 28.42 -3.98 8.75
N PRO A 90 29.01 -5.04 8.15
CA PRO A 90 28.36 -5.83 7.08
C PRO A 90 27.00 -6.44 7.45
N ARG A 91 26.83 -6.89 8.70
CA ARG A 91 25.58 -7.49 9.17
C ARG A 91 24.43 -6.48 9.24
N ASP A 92 24.69 -5.30 9.81
CA ASP A 92 23.67 -4.26 9.96
C ASP A 92 23.33 -3.58 8.63
N ARG A 93 24.26 -3.58 7.67
CA ARG A 93 24.00 -3.11 6.30
C ARG A 93 22.94 -3.94 5.60
N ASN A 94 22.90 -5.26 5.84
CA ASN A 94 21.87 -6.12 5.23
C ASN A 94 20.48 -5.76 5.75
N THR A 95 20.30 -5.65 7.06
CA THR A 95 19.04 -5.21 7.67
C THR A 95 18.62 -3.82 7.18
N MET A 96 19.58 -2.89 7.07
CA MET A 96 19.32 -1.55 6.55
C MET A 96 18.91 -1.58 5.08
N ASN A 97 19.50 -2.46 4.26
CA ASN A 97 19.11 -2.62 2.86
C ASN A 97 17.67 -3.13 2.72
N ASP A 98 17.26 -4.10 3.54
CA ASP A 98 15.87 -4.59 3.55
C ASP A 98 14.88 -3.46 3.88
N TYR A 99 15.23 -2.61 4.86
CA TYR A 99 14.43 -1.44 5.19
C TYR A 99 14.39 -0.42 4.04
N LEU A 100 15.53 -0.09 3.44
CA LEU A 100 15.58 0.84 2.31
C LEU A 100 14.83 0.33 1.09
N GLU A 101 14.75 -0.98 0.90
CA GLU A 101 13.92 -1.55 -0.17
C GLU A 101 12.43 -1.25 0.04
N SER A 102 11.95 -1.30 1.29
CA SER A 102 10.58 -0.87 1.62
C SER A 102 10.35 0.63 1.37
N VAL A 103 11.37 1.46 1.58
CA VAL A 103 11.29 2.91 1.34
C VAL A 103 11.30 3.23 -0.16
N ARG A 104 12.13 2.55 -0.95
CA ARG A 104 12.13 2.67 -2.41
C ARG A 104 10.78 2.29 -3.02
N GLU A 105 10.08 1.33 -2.43
CA GLU A 105 8.73 0.99 -2.88
C GLU A 105 7.75 2.15 -2.67
N ILE A 106 7.88 2.88 -1.55
CA ILE A 106 7.08 4.10 -1.30
C ILE A 106 7.44 5.19 -2.33
N GLU A 107 8.73 5.39 -2.63
CA GLU A 107 9.18 6.34 -3.65
C GLU A 107 8.65 5.99 -5.05
N ARG A 108 8.74 4.71 -5.45
CA ARG A 108 8.19 4.24 -6.73
C ARG A 108 6.70 4.53 -6.83
N ARG A 109 5.95 4.34 -5.74
CA ARG A 109 4.52 4.66 -5.70
C ARG A 109 4.27 6.15 -5.91
N ILE A 110 4.99 7.01 -5.19
CA ILE A 110 4.91 8.46 -5.35
C ILE A 110 5.23 8.86 -6.80
N GLN A 111 6.29 8.32 -7.39
CA GLN A 111 6.64 8.61 -8.78
C GLN A 111 5.58 8.11 -9.76
N LYS A 112 5.08 6.89 -9.60
CA LYS A 112 4.11 6.27 -10.52
C LYS A 112 2.78 7.02 -10.56
N THR A 113 2.23 7.38 -9.40
CA THR A 113 1.01 8.23 -9.32
C THR A 113 1.24 9.62 -9.95
N GLY A 114 2.47 9.98 -10.34
CA GLY A 114 2.83 11.31 -10.88
C GLY A 114 3.25 11.30 -12.33
N ILE A 115 3.71 10.15 -12.84
CA ILE A 115 4.16 9.96 -14.21
C ILE A 115 3.04 9.32 -15.05
N GLU A 116 2.20 8.45 -14.45
CA GLU A 116 1.10 7.76 -15.14
C GLU A 116 -0.26 8.48 -15.05
N GLN A 117 -0.30 9.76 -14.69
CA GLN A 117 -1.42 10.62 -15.13
C GLN A 117 -1.21 11.03 -16.60
N THR A 118 -0.91 10.04 -17.45
CA THR A 118 -0.82 10.20 -18.89
C THR A 118 -2.23 9.94 -19.44
N ASP A 119 -2.95 11.02 -19.75
CA ASP A 119 -4.08 11.06 -20.71
C ASP A 119 -5.28 10.11 -20.54
N VAL A 120 -5.43 9.38 -19.43
CA VAL A 120 -6.71 8.70 -19.14
C VAL A 120 -7.56 9.64 -18.30
N ASP A 121 -8.62 10.17 -18.90
CA ASP A 121 -9.69 10.97 -18.28
C ASP A 121 -10.52 10.10 -17.30
N VAL A 122 -9.84 9.34 -16.42
CA VAL A 122 -10.49 8.61 -15.34
C VAL A 122 -10.89 9.67 -14.32
N ALA A 123 -12.18 9.99 -14.30
CA ALA A 123 -12.77 10.79 -13.25
C ALA A 123 -12.55 10.08 -11.90
N VAL A 124 -11.47 10.45 -11.21
CA VAL A 124 -11.11 9.87 -9.91
C VAL A 124 -12.26 10.20 -8.94
N PRO A 125 -12.97 9.18 -8.42
CA PRO A 125 -14.10 9.41 -7.53
C PRO A 125 -13.64 10.04 -6.20
N PRO A 126 -14.57 10.63 -5.42
CA PRO A 126 -14.24 11.13 -4.09
C PRO A 126 -13.71 9.99 -3.20
N THR A 127 -12.77 10.33 -2.33
CA THR A 127 -12.15 9.38 -1.40
C THR A 127 -13.21 8.72 -0.51
N PRO A 128 -13.28 7.38 -0.44
CA PRO A 128 -14.23 6.68 0.41
C PRO A 128 -14.12 7.06 1.89
N ALA A 129 -15.23 7.00 2.62
CA ALA A 129 -15.26 7.28 4.05
C ALA A 129 -14.53 6.21 4.90
N GLY A 130 -14.45 4.97 4.40
CA GLY A 130 -13.92 3.82 5.11
C GLY A 130 -14.68 2.55 4.72
N ILE A 131 -14.83 1.63 5.67
CA ILE A 131 -15.59 0.38 5.49
C ILE A 131 -17.10 0.69 5.64
N PRO A 132 -17.94 0.41 4.63
CA PRO A 132 -19.40 0.54 4.74
C PRO A 132 -20.00 -0.39 5.79
N TYR A 133 -21.17 -0.03 6.35
CA TYR A 133 -21.89 -0.89 7.30
C TYR A 133 -22.55 -2.11 6.62
N SER A 134 -23.01 -1.94 5.38
CA SER A 134 -23.59 -3.04 4.61
C SER A 134 -22.46 -3.85 3.96
N TYR A 135 -22.51 -5.16 4.13
CA TYR A 135 -21.60 -6.09 3.47
C TYR A 135 -21.69 -5.98 1.94
N GLU A 136 -22.90 -5.84 1.40
CA GLU A 136 -23.11 -5.70 -0.05
C GLU A 136 -22.44 -4.44 -0.60
N ASP A 137 -22.59 -3.31 0.10
CA ASP A 137 -21.95 -2.05 -0.30
C ASP A 137 -20.43 -2.12 -0.19
N HIS A 138 -19.91 -2.82 0.82
CA HIS A 138 -18.47 -3.01 0.99
C HIS A 138 -17.88 -3.85 -0.15
N VAL A 139 -18.50 -4.99 -0.46
CA VAL A 139 -18.08 -5.85 -1.57
C VAL A 139 -18.12 -5.07 -2.88
N LYS A 140 -19.23 -4.39 -3.17
CA LYS A 140 -19.38 -3.59 -4.38
C LYS A 140 -18.31 -2.51 -4.50
N LEU A 141 -18.06 -1.77 -3.42
CA LEU A 141 -17.04 -0.73 -3.40
C LEU A 141 -15.62 -1.27 -3.61
N MET A 142 -15.29 -2.45 -3.06
CA MET A 142 -14.00 -3.10 -3.29
C MET A 142 -13.85 -3.53 -4.75
N TYR A 143 -14.90 -4.07 -5.37
CA TYR A 143 -14.88 -4.40 -6.81
C TYR A 143 -14.78 -3.15 -7.70
N ASP A 144 -15.48 -2.07 -7.36
CA ASP A 144 -15.36 -0.79 -8.08
C ASP A 144 -13.91 -0.28 -8.04
N LEU A 145 -13.22 -0.41 -6.91
CA LEU A 145 -11.81 -0.07 -6.77
C LEU A 145 -10.88 -0.99 -7.58
N VAL A 146 -11.20 -2.28 -7.69
CA VAL A 146 -10.47 -3.21 -8.58
C VAL A 146 -10.60 -2.77 -10.03
N VAL A 147 -11.82 -2.46 -10.48
CA VAL A 147 -12.09 -1.98 -11.85
C VAL A 147 -11.33 -0.69 -12.13
N LEU A 148 -11.38 0.27 -11.20
CA LEU A 148 -10.61 1.53 -11.31
C LEU A 148 -9.11 1.28 -11.39
N GLY A 149 -8.59 0.31 -10.63
CA GLY A 149 -7.17 -0.07 -10.68
C GLY A 149 -6.71 -0.65 -12.01
N PHE A 150 -7.61 -1.23 -12.81
CA PHE A 150 -7.33 -1.69 -14.17
C PHE A 150 -7.51 -0.62 -15.25
N GLN A 151 -8.26 0.44 -14.94
CA GLN A 151 -8.50 1.58 -15.85
C GLN A 151 -7.42 2.67 -15.73
N ALA A 152 -6.77 2.75 -14.57
CA ALA A 152 -5.76 3.75 -14.23
C ALA A 152 -4.33 3.35 -14.61
#